data_AF-A0A9N9I669-F1
#
_entry.id   AF-A0A9N9I669-F1
#
_cell.length_a   1.000
_cell.length_b   1.000
_cell.length_c   1.000
_cell.angle_alpha   90.00
_cell.angle_beta   90.00
_cell.angle_gamma   90.00
#
_symmetry.space_group_name_H-M   'P 1'
#
loop_
_entity.id
_entity.type
_entity.pdbx_description
1 polymer ?
#
loop_
_entity_poly.entity_id
_entity_poly.type
_entity_poly.pdbx_seq_one_letter_code
_entity_poly.pdbx_strand_id
1 'polypeptide(L)'
;MGKHRLTVYIEVLNEMVNTCNKYTICRACKTRVSREYAYANKIVNTKRCVKRHLQKCENFFAIQGKEKGDEILNNTDSETTKERQKASLKNKKRP
;
A
#
# COMPACT_ATOMS: atom_id res chain seq x y z
N MET A 1 0.05 -5.55 -16.67
CA MET A 1 0.37 -4.53 -15.65
C MET A 1 -0.72 -4.55 -14.59
N GLY A 2 -0.49 -5.22 -13.47
CA GLY A 2 -1.49 -5.30 -12.40
C GLY A 2 -1.69 -3.92 -11.79
N LYS A 3 -2.89 -3.35 -11.96
CA LYS A 3 -3.28 -2.17 -11.17
C LYS A 3 -3.20 -2.57 -9.71
N HIS A 4 -2.22 -2.04 -8.97
CA HIS A 4 -2.11 -2.27 -7.53
C HIS A 4 -3.41 -1.80 -6.87
N ARG A 5 -4.16 -2.73 -6.26
CA ARG A 5 -5.52 -2.49 -5.72
C ARG A 5 -5.64 -1.28 -4.77
N LEU A 6 -4.55 -0.83 -4.16
CA LEU A 6 -4.55 0.32 -3.25
C LEU A 6 -4.51 1.68 -3.97
N THR A 7 -4.16 1.74 -5.26
CA THR A 7 -4.05 3.00 -6.01
C THR A 7 -5.37 3.73 -6.20
N VAL A 8 -6.51 3.06 -6.03
CA VAL A 8 -7.83 3.71 -6.06
C VAL A 8 -8.13 4.51 -4.78
N TYR A 9 -7.47 4.18 -3.67
CA TYR A 9 -7.68 4.81 -2.35
C TYR A 9 -6.65 5.89 -2.02
N ILE A 10 -5.62 6.03 -2.84
CA ILE A 10 -4.58 7.06 -2.71
C ILE A 10 -4.50 7.92 -3.97
N GLU A 11 -3.99 9.13 -3.82
CA GLU A 11 -3.69 10.03 -4.92
C GLU A 11 -2.19 10.26 -4.93
N VAL A 12 -1.52 9.87 -6.01
CA VAL A 12 -0.06 10.04 -6.16
C VAL A 12 0.22 11.49 -6.53
N LEU A 13 1.07 12.15 -5.74
CA LEU A 13 1.54 13.50 -6.00
C LEU A 13 2.68 13.46 -7.02
N ASN A 14 2.85 14.55 -7.76
CA ASN A 14 4.01 14.70 -8.66
C ASN A 14 5.29 15.16 -7.91
N GLU A 15 5.29 15.05 -6.59
CA GLU A 15 6.42 15.36 -5.72
C GLU A 15 7.19 14.09 -5.39
N MET A 16 8.51 14.11 -5.58
CA MET A 16 9.38 12.97 -5.26
C MET A 16 9.82 13.02 -3.79
N VAL A 17 9.67 11.89 -3.09
CA VAL A 17 10.30 11.63 -1.78
C VAL A 17 11.80 11.46 -1.93
N ASN A 18 12.19 10.70 -2.95
CA ASN A 18 13.56 10.37 -3.29
C ASN A 18 13.61 10.03 -4.79
N THR A 19 14.79 9.69 -5.30
CA THR A 19 15.05 9.38 -6.71
C THR A 19 14.09 8.33 -7.30
N CYS A 20 13.53 7.43 -6.48
CA CYS A 20 12.69 6.32 -6.95
C CYS A 20 11.22 6.41 -6.52
N ASN A 21 10.88 7.17 -5.48
CA ASN A 21 9.57 7.14 -4.84
C ASN A 21 8.89 8.52 -4.87
N LYS A 22 7.59 8.53 -5.15
CA LYS A 22 6.75 9.72 -5.07
C LYS A 22 5.98 9.79 -3.75
N TYR A 23 5.53 10.98 -3.38
CA TYR A 23 4.54 11.14 -2.31
C TYR A 23 3.13 10.77 -2.80
N THR A 24 2.29 10.38 -1.87
CA THR A 24 0.87 10.07 -2.08
C THR A 24 0.07 10.61 -0.91
N ILE A 25 -1.21 10.85 -1.14
CA ILE A 25 -2.16 11.27 -0.11
C ILE A 25 -3.34 10.29 -0.06
N CYS A 26 -3.87 10.07 1.14
CA CYS A 26 -5.06 9.25 1.32
C CYS A 26 -6.30 10.02 0.84
N ARG A 27 -7.04 9.45 -0.12
CA ARG A 27 -8.28 10.06 -0.63
C ARG A 27 -9.34 10.20 0.46
N ALA A 28 -9.43 9.21 1.37
CA ALA A 28 -10.38 9.27 2.47
C ALA A 28 -10.11 10.46 3.40
N CYS A 29 -8.83 10.73 3.73
CA CYS A 29 -8.45 11.90 4.53
C CYS A 29 -8.75 13.22 3.80
N LYS A 30 -8.50 13.27 2.49
CA LYS A 30 -8.82 14.44 1.65
C LYS A 30 -10.32 14.75 1.64
N THR A 31 -11.15 13.72 1.54
CA THR A 31 -12.62 13.86 1.48
C THR A 31 -13.26 14.12 2.84
N ARG A 32 -12.80 13.44 3.91
CA ARG A 32 -13.45 13.53 5.24
C ARG A 32 -12.93 14.65 6.12
N VAL A 33 -11.63 14.96 6.03
CA VAL A 33 -10.99 15.95 6.91
C VAL A 33 -10.83 17.25 6.14
N SER A 34 -9.84 17.32 5.26
CA SER A 34 -9.56 18.45 4.38
C SER A 34 -8.41 18.10 3.43
N ARG A 35 -8.32 18.84 2.32
CA ARG A 35 -7.16 18.76 1.43
C ARG A 35 -5.87 19.07 2.17
N GLU A 36 -5.81 20.15 2.92
CA GLU A 36 -4.60 20.59 3.65
C GLU A 36 -4.11 19.52 4.62
N TYR A 37 -5.02 18.91 5.38
CA TYR A 37 -4.69 17.80 6.27
C TYR A 37 -4.08 16.61 5.51
N ALA A 38 -4.64 16.26 4.34
CA ALA A 38 -4.12 15.16 3.53
C ALA A 38 -2.73 15.47 2.95
N TYR A 39 -2.45 16.72 2.56
CA TYR A 39 -1.13 17.15 2.09
C TYR A 39 -0.10 17.25 3.22
N ALA A 40 -0.50 17.69 4.42
CA ALA A 40 0.34 17.67 5.62
C ALA A 40 0.71 16.23 6.04
N ASN A 41 -0.21 15.28 5.84
CA ASN A 41 -0.02 13.86 6.15
C ASN A 41 0.30 13.01 4.92
N LYS A 42 1.15 13.53 4.02
CA LYS A 42 1.61 12.80 2.83
C LYS A 42 2.42 11.56 3.20
N ILE A 43 2.29 10.51 2.39
CA ILE A 43 2.83 9.17 2.63
C ILE A 43 3.70 8.79 1.42
N VAL A 44 4.81 8.11 1.65
CA VAL A 44 5.63 7.54 0.58
C VAL A 44 4.82 6.51 -0.22
N ASN A 45 4.90 6.54 -1.56
CA ASN A 45 4.26 5.59 -2.48
C ASN A 45 4.87 4.18 -2.40
N THR A 46 4.79 3.53 -1.24
CA THR A 46 5.19 2.13 -1.04
C THR A 46 4.04 1.35 -0.44
N LYS A 47 3.92 0.07 -0.83
CA LYS A 47 2.89 -0.85 -0.30
C LYS A 47 2.86 -0.85 1.23
N ARG A 48 4.04 -0.90 1.88
CA ARG A 48 4.17 -0.91 3.34
C ARG A 48 3.65 0.37 3.99
N CYS A 49 4.04 1.55 3.50
CA CYS A 49 3.61 2.82 4.08
C CYS A 49 2.12 3.06 3.88
N VAL A 50 1.60 2.78 2.67
CA VAL A 50 0.17 2.95 2.35
C VAL A 50 -0.68 1.99 3.18
N LYS A 51 -0.32 0.69 3.26
CA LYS A 51 -1.06 -0.29 4.08
C LYS A 51 -1.08 0.12 5.55
N ARG A 52 0.06 0.54 6.10
CA ARG A 52 0.17 0.99 7.49
C ARG A 52 -0.68 2.22 7.78
N HIS A 53 -0.74 3.17 6.84
CA HIS A 53 -1.60 4.34 6.99
C HIS A 53 -3.07 3.94 6.95
N LEU A 54 -3.49 3.18 5.94
CA LEU A 54 -4.89 2.75 5.79
C LEU A 54 -5.38 1.91 6.97
N GLN A 55 -4.55 1.03 7.54
CA GLN A 55 -4.86 0.28 8.77
C GLN A 55 -5.15 1.17 9.99
N LYS A 56 -4.57 2.37 10.04
CA LYS A 56 -4.78 3.34 11.13
C LYS A 56 -5.74 4.46 10.76
N CYS A 57 -6.21 4.49 9.51
CA CYS A 57 -7.00 5.59 8.99
C CYS A 57 -8.48 5.35 9.30
N GLU A 58 -8.97 6.00 10.36
CA GLU A 58 -10.39 5.93 10.74
C GLU A 58 -11.29 6.44 9.62
N ASN A 59 -10.85 7.48 8.90
CA ASN A 59 -11.57 8.02 7.75
C ASN A 59 -11.74 7.00 6.61
N PHE A 60 -10.75 6.12 6.41
CA PHE A 60 -10.83 5.08 5.39
C PHE A 60 -11.90 4.04 5.76
N PHE A 61 -11.88 3.55 7.00
CA PHE A 61 -12.90 2.62 7.49
C PHE A 61 -14.28 3.25 7.59
N ALA A 62 -14.38 4.56 7.82
CA ALA A 62 -15.65 5.27 7.82
C ALA A 62 -16.28 5.36 6.42
N ILE A 63 -15.47 5.35 5.35
CA ILE A 63 -15.97 5.35 3.96
C ILE A 63 -16.27 3.93 3.48
N GLN A 64 -15.35 2.99 3.68
CA GLN A 64 -15.47 1.63 3.15
C GLN A 64 -16.28 0.71 4.06
N GLY A 65 -16.35 0.99 5.36
CA GLY A 65 -16.79 0.06 6.39
C GLY A 65 -15.61 -0.77 6.92
N LYS A 66 -15.67 -1.13 8.21
CA LYS A 66 -14.59 -1.84 8.91
C LYS A 66 -14.26 -3.19 8.25
N GLU A 67 -15.29 -3.95 7.90
CA GLU A 67 -15.17 -5.29 7.30
C GLU A 67 -14.56 -5.25 5.90
N LYS A 68 -15.08 -4.38 5.01
CA LYS A 68 -14.54 -4.20 3.65
C LYS A 68 -13.15 -3.59 3.67
N GLY A 69 -12.90 -2.64 4.58
CA GLY A 69 -11.58 -2.05 4.76
C GLY A 69 -10.52 -3.08 5.14
N ASP A 70 -10.87 -4.00 6.06
CA ASP A 70 -9.97 -5.10 6.43
C ASP A 70 -9.75 -6.06 5.26
N GLU A 71 -10.82 -6.42 4.54
CA GLU A 71 -10.72 -7.25 3.35
C GLU A 71 -9.78 -6.61 2.31
N ILE A 72 -9.92 -5.33 2.00
CA ILE A 72 -9.03 -4.59 1.07
C ILE A 72 -7.56 -4.67 1.52
N LEU A 73 -7.31 -4.57 2.83
CA LEU A 73 -5.97 -4.60 3.41
C LEU A 73 -5.38 -6.02 3.48
N ASN A 74 -6.22 -7.04 3.64
CA ASN A 74 -5.86 -8.44 3.76
C ASN A 74 -5.67 -9.08 2.37
N ASN A 75 -6.59 -8.83 1.43
CA ASN A 75 -6.53 -9.30 0.04
C ASN A 75 -5.40 -8.64 -0.79
N THR A 76 -4.72 -7.64 -0.23
CA THR A 76 -3.50 -7.03 -0.79
C THR A 76 -2.28 -7.98 -0.70
N ASP A 77 -2.40 -9.11 0.02
CA ASP A 77 -1.33 -10.07 0.26
C ASP A 77 -1.48 -11.43 -0.46
N SER A 78 -2.45 -11.62 -1.35
CA SER A 78 -2.36 -12.76 -2.29
C SER A 78 -1.32 -12.47 -3.39
N GLU A 79 -0.06 -12.30 -2.98
CA GLU A 79 1.07 -12.77 -3.75
C GLU A 79 1.16 -14.27 -3.53
N THR A 80 0.28 -15.01 -4.22
CA THR A 80 0.48 -16.44 -4.37
C THR A 80 1.81 -16.63 -5.10
N THR A 81 2.78 -17.16 -4.36
CA THR A 81 3.99 -17.84 -4.83
C THR A 81 4.99 -17.05 -5.67
N LYS A 82 6.12 -16.69 -5.03
CA LYS A 82 7.48 -16.95 -5.59
C LYS A 82 8.59 -16.65 -4.55
N GLU A 83 8.68 -17.43 -3.47
CA GLU A 83 9.97 -17.59 -2.79
C GLU A 83 10.17 -18.95 -2.09
N ARG A 84 9.60 -20.03 -2.65
CA ARG A 84 10.14 -21.40 -2.50
C ARG A 84 11.47 -21.63 -3.27
N GLN A 85 12.33 -20.61 -3.40
CA GLN A 85 13.57 -20.69 -4.22
C GLN A 85 14.87 -20.42 -3.45
N LYS A 86 14.91 -20.67 -2.13
CA LYS A 86 16.18 -20.67 -1.37
C LYS A 86 16.41 -21.91 -0.48
N ALA A 87 15.81 -23.05 -0.82
CA ALA A 87 16.02 -24.30 -0.06
C ALA A 87 16.44 -25.52 -0.90
N SER A 88 16.84 -25.37 -2.17
CA SER A 88 17.26 -26.53 -3.00
C SER A 88 18.62 -26.37 -3.71
N LEU A 89 19.47 -25.45 -3.24
CA LEU A 89 20.86 -25.28 -3.69
C LEU A 89 21.86 -25.80 -2.64
N LYS A 90 21.62 -26.98 -2.06
CA LYS A 90 22.65 -27.80 -1.39
C LYS A 90 22.27 -29.28 -1.48
N ASN A 91 22.33 -29.86 -2.68
CA ASN A 91 22.62 -31.29 -2.89
C ASN A 91 22.52 -31.64 -4.39
N LYS A 92 23.42 -31.06 -5.19
CA LYS A 92 23.82 -31.67 -6.46
C LYS A 92 25.34 -31.67 -6.55
N LYS A 93 25.90 -32.73 -5.93
CA LYS A 93 26.80 -33.70 -6.56
C LYS A 93 27.73 -33.11 -7.64
N ARG A 94 29.02 -33.10 -7.33
CA ARG A 94 30.08 -33.06 -8.33
C ARG A 94 31.39 -33.52 -7.71
N PRO A 95 32.33 -33.98 -8.54
CA PRO A 95 32.33 -35.21 -9.33
C PRO A 95 32.99 -36.37 -8.57
#